data_AF-A0A813F4G5-F1
#
_entry.id   AF-A0A813F4G5-F1
#
_cell.length_a   1.000
_cell.length_b   1.000
_cell.length_c   1.000
_cell.angle_alpha   90.00
_cell.angle_beta   90.00
_cell.angle_gamma   90.00
#
_symmetry.space_group_name_H-M   'P 1'
#
loop_
_entity.id
_entity.type
_entity.pdbx_description
1 polymer ?
#
loop_
_entity_poly.entity_id
_entity_poly.type
_entity_poly.pdbx_seq_one_letter_code
_entity_poly.pdbx_strand_id
1 'polypeptide(L)'
;VDSTGSSLRGFGSLDLKQHWFLADGSVEAGDEQKLWQIPLLPGSTSGALAVSSQPELFQSSQGRWTAPSGAAWLKLNFGQVAPYRVLYASAELRSALVAAVRSGEMGAKDRIGLLLDSMALARQGSLPSSEVVSLISAFRGEVREVIKLYYSRLLGTPKTTTTIKTTTTRKTSCTLQQRGL
;
A
#
# COMPACT_ATOMS: atom_id res chain seq x y z
N VAL A 1 -26.76 23.00 -16.34
CA VAL A 1 -26.55 22.42 -14.99
C VAL A 1 -25.83 21.12 -15.27
N ASP A 2 -24.51 21.17 -15.44
CA ASP A 2 -23.76 20.03 -15.96
C ASP A 2 -22.89 19.48 -14.84
N SER A 3 -23.40 18.40 -14.27
CA SER A 3 -22.79 17.60 -13.22
C SER A 3 -21.77 16.63 -13.80
N THR A 4 -20.53 16.78 -13.36
CA THR A 4 -19.67 15.74 -12.76
C THR A 4 -19.52 14.40 -13.51
N GLY A 5 -18.33 14.20 -14.07
CA GLY A 5 -17.84 12.91 -14.54
C GLY A 5 -16.41 13.00 -15.05
N SER A 6 -15.45 13.34 -14.18
CA SER A 6 -14.03 13.28 -14.53
C SER A 6 -13.61 11.81 -14.62
N SER A 7 -13.83 11.21 -15.79
CA SER A 7 -13.13 9.99 -16.17
C SER A 7 -11.66 10.38 -16.35
N LEU A 8 -10.78 9.77 -15.56
CA LEU A 8 -9.35 9.86 -15.82
C LEU A 8 -9.14 9.31 -17.24
N ARG A 9 -8.79 10.19 -18.18
CA ARG A 9 -8.37 9.77 -19.54
C ARG A 9 -7.31 8.69 -19.33
N GLY A 10 -7.56 7.49 -19.86
CA GLY A 10 -6.89 6.24 -19.48
C GLY A 10 -5.39 6.41 -19.29
N PHE A 11 -4.84 5.73 -18.27
CA PHE A 11 -3.44 5.80 -17.85
C PHE A 11 -2.51 5.66 -19.07
N GLY A 12 -2.12 6.78 -19.69
CA GLY A 12 -1.43 6.75 -20.97
C GLY A 12 0.00 6.26 -20.79
N SER A 13 0.73 6.91 -19.89
CA SER A 13 2.10 6.55 -19.59
C SER A 13 2.45 6.90 -18.15
N LEU A 14 3.15 6.00 -17.47
CA LEU A 14 3.59 6.13 -16.10
C LEU A 14 5.11 6.11 -16.04
N ASP A 15 5.68 7.08 -15.32
CA ASP A 15 7.10 7.06 -14.99
C ASP A 15 7.28 6.16 -13.76
N LEU A 16 8.02 5.06 -13.95
CA LEU A 16 8.34 4.08 -12.93
C LEU A 16 9.75 4.31 -12.42
N LYS A 17 9.94 4.10 -11.11
CA LYS A 17 11.26 4.08 -10.46
C LYS A 17 11.28 2.95 -9.45
N GLN A 18 12.36 2.19 -9.42
CA GLN A 18 12.63 1.21 -8.36
C GLN A 18 13.79 1.68 -7.48
N HIS A 19 13.75 1.27 -6.21
CA HIS A 19 14.81 1.45 -5.25
C HIS A 19 14.62 0.46 -4.10
N TRP A 20 15.65 0.27 -3.29
CA TRP A 20 15.55 -0.59 -2.12
C TRP A 20 14.66 0.04 -1.04
N PHE A 21 13.68 -0.72 -0.55
CA PHE A 21 12.84 -0.30 0.56
C PHE A 21 13.46 -0.75 1.90
N LEU A 22 13.84 0.21 2.72
CA LEU A 22 14.27 0.00 4.11
C LEU A 22 13.22 0.58 5.06
N ALA A 23 12.74 -0.24 6.00
CA ALA A 23 11.58 0.09 6.83
C ALA A 23 11.80 1.25 7.81
N ASP A 24 13.06 1.58 8.11
CA ASP A 24 13.49 2.71 8.94
C ASP A 24 13.72 3.99 8.12
N GLY A 25 13.63 3.92 6.79
CA GLY A 25 13.88 5.05 5.89
C GLY A 25 15.35 5.39 5.70
N SER A 26 16.27 4.54 6.18
CA SER A 26 17.70 4.69 5.90
C SER A 26 17.98 4.55 4.39
N VAL A 27 19.08 5.17 3.96
CA VAL A 27 19.61 5.06 2.60
C VAL A 27 21.11 4.82 2.75
N GLU A 28 21.58 3.68 2.26
CA GLU A 28 22.98 3.30 2.31
C GLU A 28 23.67 3.62 0.97
N ALA A 29 24.97 3.88 1.02
CA ALA A 29 25.76 4.03 -0.20
C ALA A 29 25.74 2.70 -0.98
N GLY A 30 25.36 2.75 -2.26
CA GLY A 30 25.23 1.53 -3.06
C GLY A 30 23.79 1.09 -3.33
N ASP A 31 22.80 1.72 -2.68
CA ASP A 31 21.40 1.30 -2.80
C ASP A 31 20.80 1.63 -4.16
N GLU A 32 21.26 2.71 -4.79
CA GLU A 32 20.83 3.15 -6.11
C GLU A 32 21.28 2.22 -7.25
N GLN A 33 22.30 1.39 -7.04
CA GLN A 33 22.78 0.39 -8.00
C GLN A 33 22.05 -0.97 -7.84
N LYS A 34 21.29 -1.17 -6.75
CA LYS A 34 20.53 -2.42 -6.55
C LYS A 34 19.31 -2.42 -7.46
N LEU A 35 19.31 -3.33 -8.44
CA LEU A 35 18.22 -3.51 -9.39
C LEU A 35 17.64 -4.92 -9.28
N TRP A 36 16.31 -4.98 -9.35
CA TRP A 36 15.54 -6.20 -9.40
C TRP A 36 14.79 -6.31 -10.72
N GLN A 37 14.45 -7.54 -11.09
CA GLN A 37 13.51 -7.82 -12.16
C GLN A 37 12.10 -7.85 -11.56
N ILE A 38 11.36 -6.74 -11.72
CA ILE A 38 10.06 -6.54 -11.05
C ILE A 38 8.94 -6.85 -12.04
N PRO A 39 8.10 -7.89 -11.81
CA PRO A 39 6.93 -8.11 -12.63
C PRO A 39 5.88 -7.03 -12.31
N LEU A 40 5.38 -6.28 -13.30
CA LEU A 40 4.51 -5.12 -13.05
C LEU A 40 3.11 -5.48 -12.54
N LEU A 41 2.55 -6.60 -13.03
CA LEU A 41 1.28 -7.19 -12.59
C LEU A 41 0.14 -6.14 -12.43
N PRO A 42 -0.32 -5.51 -13.52
CA PRO A 42 -1.37 -4.49 -13.44
C PRO A 42 -2.77 -5.09 -13.24
N GLY A 43 -3.64 -4.37 -12.52
CA GLY A 43 -5.06 -4.69 -12.38
C GLY A 43 -5.94 -3.45 -12.27
N SER A 44 -7.20 -3.59 -12.65
CA SER A 44 -8.22 -2.53 -12.71
C SER A 44 -9.65 -3.10 -12.50
N THR A 45 -10.69 -2.34 -12.86
CA THR A 45 -12.12 -2.63 -12.70
C THR A 45 -12.52 -4.02 -13.22
N SER A 46 -11.86 -4.51 -14.28
CA SER A 46 -12.11 -5.83 -14.86
C SER A 46 -11.27 -6.97 -14.24
N GLY A 47 -10.56 -6.70 -13.14
CA GLY A 47 -9.61 -7.62 -12.51
C GLY A 47 -8.19 -7.43 -13.02
N ALA A 48 -7.40 -8.51 -13.03
CA ALA A 48 -6.05 -8.49 -13.57
C ALA A 48 -6.09 -8.05 -15.04
N LEU A 49 -5.34 -7.01 -15.39
CA LEU A 49 -5.20 -6.58 -16.78
C LEU A 49 -4.25 -7.57 -17.44
N ALA A 50 -4.77 -8.38 -18.36
CA ALA A 50 -3.98 -9.38 -19.05
C ALA A 50 -2.89 -8.70 -19.88
N VAL A 51 -1.64 -8.83 -19.44
CA VAL A 51 -0.45 -8.45 -20.20
C VAL A 51 0.17 -9.75 -20.70
N SER A 52 -0.38 -10.33 -21.77
CA SER A 52 0.11 -11.58 -22.36
C SER A 52 0.14 -12.81 -21.42
N SER A 53 0.68 -13.94 -21.88
CA SER A 53 0.88 -15.16 -21.07
C SER A 53 2.01 -15.03 -20.04
N GLN A 54 2.87 -14.02 -20.17
CA GLN A 54 3.96 -13.73 -19.23
C GLN A 54 3.91 -12.28 -18.76
N PRO A 55 4.13 -12.02 -17.46
CA PRO A 55 4.13 -10.66 -16.94
C PRO A 55 5.32 -9.85 -17.49
N GLU A 56 5.05 -8.61 -17.88
CA GLU A 56 6.10 -7.66 -18.24
C GLU A 56 7.02 -7.38 -17.04
N LEU A 57 8.34 -7.43 -17.28
CA LEU A 57 9.36 -7.22 -16.27
C LEU A 57 9.97 -5.82 -16.41
N PHE A 58 9.99 -5.07 -15.31
CA PHE A 58 10.71 -3.82 -15.17
C PHE A 58 12.08 -4.06 -14.54
N GLN A 59 13.15 -3.67 -15.24
CA GLN A 59 14.54 -4.02 -14.88
C GLN A 59 15.46 -2.81 -14.72
N SER A 60 15.00 -1.62 -15.13
CA SER A 60 15.76 -0.38 -15.07
C SER A 60 15.54 0.32 -13.72
N SER A 61 16.47 1.19 -13.30
CA SER A 61 16.30 2.04 -12.11
C SER A 61 15.10 2.98 -12.25
N GLN A 62 14.92 3.53 -13.45
CA GLN A 62 13.81 4.36 -13.85
C GLN A 62 13.44 4.09 -15.30
N GLY A 63 12.19 4.35 -15.67
CA GLY A 63 11.74 4.19 -17.04
C GLY A 63 10.28 4.55 -17.20
N ARG A 64 9.85 4.71 -18.44
CA ARG A 64 8.47 4.98 -18.77
C ARG A 64 7.78 3.69 -19.19
N TRP A 65 6.60 3.45 -18.63
CA TRP A 65 5.78 2.28 -18.94
C TRP A 65 4.39 2.72 -19.38
N THR A 66 3.88 2.09 -20.44
CA THR A 66 2.56 2.36 -20.98
C THR A 66 1.57 1.39 -20.34
N ALA A 67 0.66 1.92 -19.51
CA ALA A 67 -0.34 1.09 -18.88
C ALA A 67 -1.39 0.62 -19.90
N PRO A 68 -1.99 -0.56 -19.72
CA PRO A 68 -3.12 -0.97 -20.53
C PRO A 68 -4.26 0.05 -20.41
N SER A 69 -4.88 0.39 -21.56
CA SER A 69 -5.93 1.40 -21.63
C SER A 69 -7.27 0.91 -21.06
N GLY A 70 -8.20 1.84 -20.82
CA GLY A 70 -9.60 1.52 -20.46
C GLY A 70 -9.90 1.33 -18.97
N ALA A 71 -8.96 1.69 -18.10
CA ALA A 71 -9.05 1.52 -16.65
C ALA A 71 -9.39 2.83 -15.92
N ALA A 72 -10.36 2.80 -14.98
CA ALA A 72 -10.69 3.95 -14.12
C ALA A 72 -9.69 4.14 -12.96
N TRP A 73 -9.03 3.06 -12.57
CA TRP A 73 -7.97 3.01 -11.55
C TRP A 73 -6.96 1.94 -11.95
N LEU A 74 -5.71 2.05 -11.48
CA LEU A 74 -4.66 1.09 -11.81
C LEU A 74 -3.88 0.70 -10.56
N LYS A 75 -3.80 -0.60 -10.31
CA LYS A 75 -2.97 -1.17 -9.25
C LYS A 75 -1.86 -2.05 -9.85
N LEU A 76 -0.61 -1.82 -9.45
CA LEU A 76 0.51 -2.74 -9.68
C LEU A 76 0.62 -3.74 -8.53
N ASN A 77 1.30 -4.84 -8.78
CA ASN A 77 1.31 -6.01 -7.88
C ASN A 77 -0.12 -6.48 -7.57
N PHE A 78 -0.99 -6.49 -8.60
CA PHE A 78 -2.35 -6.96 -8.46
C PHE A 78 -2.35 -8.45 -8.11
N GLY A 79 -3.19 -8.83 -7.17
CA GLY A 79 -3.16 -10.14 -6.53
C GLY A 79 -2.04 -10.31 -5.51
N GLN A 80 -1.21 -9.29 -5.23
CA GLN A 80 -0.16 -9.33 -4.19
C GLN A 80 0.73 -10.58 -4.28
N VAL A 81 1.29 -10.82 -5.46
CA VAL A 81 2.00 -12.07 -5.79
C VAL A 81 3.51 -11.94 -5.55
N ALA A 82 4.06 -10.73 -5.74
CA ALA A 82 5.48 -10.50 -5.68
C ALA A 82 5.88 -9.67 -4.44
N PRO A 83 7.10 -9.87 -3.89
CA PRO A 83 7.53 -9.24 -2.65
C PRO A 83 8.07 -7.82 -2.88
N TYR A 84 7.24 -6.91 -3.42
CA TYR A 84 7.57 -5.49 -3.55
C TYR A 84 6.38 -4.61 -3.18
N ARG A 85 6.69 -3.39 -2.74
CA ARG A 85 5.71 -2.37 -2.37
C ARG A 85 5.55 -1.34 -3.47
N VAL A 86 4.35 -0.78 -3.61
CA VAL A 86 4.08 0.24 -4.62
C VAL A 86 3.74 1.57 -3.97
N LEU A 87 4.59 2.58 -4.20
CA LEU A 87 4.31 3.96 -3.87
C LEU A 87 3.66 4.65 -5.08
N TYR A 88 2.43 5.11 -4.92
CA TYR A 88 1.73 5.91 -5.92
C TYR A 88 1.95 7.40 -5.62
N ALA A 89 2.92 8.02 -6.28
CA ALA A 89 3.26 9.42 -6.03
C ALA A 89 2.14 10.40 -6.42
N SER A 90 1.46 10.15 -7.54
CA SER A 90 0.35 10.99 -8.03
C SER A 90 -0.87 10.94 -7.09
N ALA A 91 -1.41 12.12 -6.78
CA ALA A 91 -2.63 12.27 -5.97
C ALA A 91 -3.87 11.75 -6.70
N GLU A 92 -3.89 11.88 -8.02
CA GLU A 92 -4.95 11.40 -8.90
C GLU A 92 -5.02 9.87 -8.88
N LEU A 93 -3.87 9.20 -9.01
CA LEU A 93 -3.77 7.74 -8.90
C LEU A 93 -4.24 7.24 -7.53
N ARG A 94 -3.77 7.89 -6.46
CA ARG A 94 -4.18 7.56 -5.09
C ARG A 94 -5.69 7.73 -4.90
N SER A 95 -6.25 8.85 -5.38
CA SER A 95 -7.68 9.13 -5.29
C SER A 95 -8.52 8.10 -6.05
N ALA A 96 -8.07 7.67 -7.24
CA ALA A 96 -8.72 6.61 -8.01
C ALA A 96 -8.70 5.26 -7.27
N LEU A 97 -7.58 4.90 -6.65
CA LEU A 97 -7.47 3.69 -5.83
C LEU A 97 -8.39 3.75 -4.59
N VAL A 98 -8.46 4.89 -3.92
CA VAL A 98 -9.38 5.12 -2.79
C VAL A 98 -10.84 4.98 -3.24
N ALA A 99 -11.19 5.48 -4.42
CA ALA A 99 -12.52 5.31 -4.98
C ALA A 99 -12.84 3.83 -5.27
N ALA A 100 -11.90 3.09 -5.86
CA ALA A 100 -12.03 1.65 -6.13
C ALA A 100 -12.20 0.80 -4.86
N VAL A 101 -11.50 1.16 -3.79
CA VAL A 101 -11.68 0.55 -2.46
C VAL A 101 -13.08 0.83 -1.92
N ARG A 102 -13.57 2.07 -2.10
CA ARG A 102 -14.88 2.51 -1.60
C ARG A 102 -16.07 1.91 -2.33
N SER A 103 -15.95 1.74 -3.66
CA SER A 103 -16.97 1.10 -4.49
C SER A 103 -16.98 -0.42 -4.34
N GLY A 104 -15.87 -1.00 -3.87
CA GLY A 104 -15.72 -2.45 -3.72
C GLY A 104 -15.25 -3.15 -5.00
N GLU A 105 -14.95 -2.41 -6.07
CA GLU A 105 -14.43 -2.94 -7.33
C GLU A 105 -13.09 -3.67 -7.17
N MET A 106 -12.24 -3.20 -6.27
CA MET A 106 -10.95 -3.84 -5.98
C MET A 106 -11.16 -5.01 -5.01
N GLY A 107 -10.70 -6.22 -5.34
CA GLY A 107 -10.84 -7.39 -4.46
C GLY A 107 -10.16 -7.26 -3.10
N ALA A 108 -10.65 -7.99 -2.08
CA ALA A 108 -10.20 -7.87 -0.68
C ALA A 108 -8.68 -8.01 -0.49
N LYS A 109 -8.06 -8.97 -1.19
CA LYS A 109 -6.61 -9.21 -1.14
C LYS A 109 -5.82 -7.96 -1.55
N ASP A 110 -6.22 -7.32 -2.65
CA ASP A 110 -5.57 -6.12 -3.18
C ASP A 110 -5.83 -4.88 -2.34
N ARG A 111 -7.04 -4.74 -1.78
CA ARG A 111 -7.34 -3.67 -0.82
C ARG A 111 -6.44 -3.76 0.41
N ILE A 112 -6.33 -4.96 1.00
CA ILE A 112 -5.46 -5.20 2.17
C ILE A 112 -3.99 -4.95 1.82
N GLY A 113 -3.52 -5.44 0.67
CA GLY A 113 -2.16 -5.19 0.20
C GLY A 113 -1.83 -3.72 0.02
N LEU A 114 -2.74 -2.96 -0.62
CA LEU A 114 -2.61 -1.51 -0.79
C LEU A 114 -2.53 -0.79 0.56
N LEU A 115 -3.33 -1.20 1.54
CA LEU A 115 -3.29 -0.65 2.89
C LEU A 115 -1.96 -0.98 3.58
N LEU A 116 -1.48 -2.22 3.52
CA LEU A 116 -0.20 -2.65 4.10
C LEU A 116 0.99 -1.87 3.53
N ASP A 117 1.01 -1.66 2.21
CA ASP A 117 2.03 -0.84 1.55
C ASP A 117 1.95 0.61 2.01
N SER A 118 0.76 1.20 2.01
CA SER A 118 0.57 2.60 2.43
C SER A 118 1.01 2.83 3.87
N MET A 119 0.72 1.88 4.77
CA MET A 119 1.16 1.93 6.18
C MET A 119 2.68 1.82 6.32
N ALA A 120 3.33 0.95 5.54
CA ALA A 120 4.77 0.78 5.57
C ALA A 120 5.48 2.03 5.02
N LEU A 121 5.01 2.57 3.90
CA LEU A 121 5.52 3.79 3.27
C LEU A 121 5.30 5.03 4.17
N ALA A 122 4.17 5.09 4.88
CA ALA A 122 3.94 6.17 5.83
C ALA A 122 4.84 6.10 7.07
N ARG A 123 5.17 4.89 7.54
CA ARG A 123 6.14 4.71 8.62
C ARG A 123 7.57 5.07 8.19
N GLN A 124 7.92 4.73 6.96
CA GLN A 124 9.20 5.11 6.35
C GLN A 124 9.29 6.63 6.12
N GLY A 125 8.16 7.32 6.01
CA GLY A 125 8.09 8.76 5.76
C GLY A 125 7.87 9.15 4.28
N SER A 126 7.77 8.17 3.38
CA SER A 126 7.57 8.41 1.94
C SER A 126 6.11 8.67 1.54
N LEU A 127 5.15 8.44 2.45
CA LEU A 127 3.73 8.72 2.23
C LEU A 127 3.15 9.49 3.45
N PRO A 128 2.41 10.59 3.25
CA PRO A 128 1.76 11.27 4.37
C PRO A 128 0.78 10.36 5.11
N SER A 129 0.78 10.39 6.45
CA SER A 129 -0.11 9.55 7.26
C SER A 129 -1.60 9.83 7.00
N SER A 130 -1.95 11.05 6.57
CA SER A 130 -3.30 11.44 6.16
C SER A 130 -3.82 10.62 4.98
N GLU A 131 -2.94 10.20 4.06
CA GLU A 131 -3.31 9.33 2.93
C GLU A 131 -3.72 7.95 3.41
N VAL A 132 -3.04 7.42 4.44
CA VAL A 132 -3.42 6.15 5.05
C VAL A 132 -4.79 6.27 5.73
N VAL A 133 -5.05 7.37 6.44
CA VAL A 133 -6.36 7.62 7.06
C VAL A 133 -7.46 7.72 6.00
N SER A 134 -7.21 8.45 4.90
CA SER A 134 -8.12 8.55 3.76
C SER A 134 -8.44 7.17 3.17
N LEU A 135 -7.41 6.35 2.94
CA LEU A 135 -7.56 5.00 2.45
C LEU A 135 -8.36 4.11 3.41
N ILE A 136 -8.05 4.15 4.72
CA ILE A 136 -8.79 3.40 5.75
C ILE A 136 -10.27 3.77 5.74
N SER A 137 -10.59 5.06 5.61
CA SER A 137 -11.97 5.55 5.61
C SER A 137 -12.82 5.05 4.43
N ALA A 138 -12.16 4.60 3.34
CA ALA A 138 -12.84 4.08 2.17
C ALA A 138 -13.34 2.64 2.34
N PHE A 139 -12.79 1.87 3.26
CA PHE A 139 -13.21 0.48 3.43
C PHE A 139 -14.58 0.36 4.13
N ARG A 140 -15.39 -0.59 3.66
CA ARG A 140 -16.72 -0.89 4.24
C ARG A 140 -16.70 -2.23 4.99
N GLY A 141 -16.47 -2.19 6.31
CA GLY A 141 -16.71 -3.32 7.22
C GLY A 141 -15.66 -4.45 7.24
N GLU A 142 -14.83 -4.59 6.22
CA GLU A 142 -13.89 -5.73 6.08
C GLU A 142 -12.62 -5.66 6.92
N VAL A 143 -12.38 -4.55 7.62
CA VAL A 143 -11.01 -4.20 8.03
C VAL A 143 -10.80 -4.25 9.53
N ARG A 144 -11.74 -4.82 10.30
CA ARG A 144 -11.64 -4.73 11.76
C ARG A 144 -10.30 -5.24 12.28
N GLU A 145 -9.80 -6.35 11.74
CA GLU A 145 -8.51 -6.91 12.19
C GLU A 145 -7.29 -6.18 11.60
N VAL A 146 -7.29 -5.79 10.33
CA VAL A 146 -6.13 -5.08 9.73
C VAL A 146 -6.02 -3.64 10.28
N ILE A 147 -7.14 -2.95 10.48
CA ILE A 147 -7.20 -1.65 11.16
C ILE A 147 -6.78 -1.80 12.63
N LYS A 148 -7.21 -2.85 13.33
CA LYS A 148 -6.79 -3.11 14.72
C LYS A 148 -5.28 -3.38 14.82
N LEU A 149 -4.70 -4.10 13.87
CA LEU A 149 -3.24 -4.25 13.75
C LEU A 149 -2.54 -2.91 13.46
N TYR A 150 -3.14 -2.05 12.64
CA TYR A 150 -2.60 -0.71 12.39
C TYR A 150 -2.63 0.16 13.64
N TYR A 151 -3.79 0.32 14.28
CA TYR A 151 -3.94 1.13 15.50
C TYR A 151 -3.08 0.60 16.63
N SER A 152 -3.02 -0.72 16.85
CA SER A 152 -2.16 -1.31 17.89
C SER A 152 -0.66 -1.08 17.64
N ARG A 153 -0.26 -0.86 16.38
CA ARG A 153 1.14 -0.60 16.04
C ARG A 153 1.46 0.89 15.92
N LEU A 154 0.46 1.75 15.70
CA LEU A 154 0.59 3.21 15.60
C LEU A 154 0.41 3.91 16.95
N LEU A 155 -0.52 3.43 17.78
CA LEU A 155 -0.80 3.96 19.12
C LEU A 155 -0.12 3.13 20.23
N GLY A 156 0.63 2.09 19.87
CA GLY A 156 0.91 0.98 20.77
C GLY A 156 -0.36 0.19 21.07
N THR A 157 -0.24 -1.05 21.54
CA THR A 157 -1.41 -1.77 22.03
C THR A 157 -1.99 -0.95 23.18
N PRO A 158 -3.25 -0.44 23.10
CA PRO A 158 -3.90 0.00 24.32
C PRO A 158 -3.93 -1.24 25.19
N LYS A 159 -3.17 -1.22 26.28
CA LYS A 159 -3.28 -2.23 27.33
C LYS A 159 -4.77 -2.30 27.61
N THR A 160 -5.39 -3.44 27.28
CA THR A 160 -6.77 -3.69 27.64
C THR A 160 -6.77 -3.66 29.15
N THR A 161 -7.12 -2.52 29.73
CA THR A 161 -7.32 -2.39 31.16
C THR A 161 -8.58 -3.16 31.45
N THR A 162 -8.45 -4.47 31.61
CA THR A 162 -9.40 -5.23 32.40
C THR A 162 -9.37 -4.58 33.77
N THR A 163 -10.46 -3.92 34.13
CA THR A 163 -10.67 -3.38 35.48
C THR A 163 -10.69 -4.56 36.45
N ILE A 164 -9.52 -4.97 36.90
CA ILE A 164 -9.36 -5.81 38.08
C ILE A 164 -9.15 -4.85 39.23
N LYS A 165 -10.13 -4.77 40.12
CA LYS A 165 -9.99 -4.05 41.39
C LYS A 165 -8.94 -4.79 42.23
N THR A 166 -7.69 -4.34 42.23
CA THR A 166 -6.76 -4.64 43.33
C THR A 166 -5.60 -3.64 43.39
N THR A 167 -5.29 -3.30 44.63
CA THR A 167 -4.45 -2.24 45.20
C THR A 167 -2.95 -2.31 44.80
N THR A 168 -2.37 -1.11 44.58
CA THR A 168 -0.96 -0.62 44.70
C THR A 168 0.15 -1.66 45.00
N THR A 169 1.34 -1.77 44.36
CA THR A 169 2.40 -0.77 44.04
C THR A 169 3.55 -1.39 43.18
N ARG A 170 4.36 -0.53 42.52
CA ARG A 170 5.45 -0.66 41.51
C ARG A 170 6.56 -1.75 41.64
N LYS A 171 7.01 -2.29 40.49
CA LYS A 171 8.37 -2.13 39.87
C LYS A 171 8.48 -2.80 38.47
N THR A 172 9.29 -2.20 37.59
CA THR A 172 9.44 -2.47 36.15
C THR A 172 10.49 -3.55 35.85
N SER A 173 10.25 -4.45 34.88
CA SER A 173 11.28 -5.23 34.17
C SER A 173 10.88 -5.49 32.70
N CYS A 174 11.86 -5.68 31.82
CA CYS A 174 11.77 -5.74 30.35
C CYS A 174 12.24 -7.12 29.82
N THR A 175 11.69 -7.62 28.70
CA THR A 175 12.33 -8.68 27.86
C THR A 175 11.83 -8.65 26.40
N LEU A 176 12.78 -8.86 25.46
CA LEU A 176 12.70 -8.84 23.98
C LEU A 176 12.21 -10.18 23.38
N GLN A 177 11.71 -10.22 22.12
CA GLN A 177 12.12 -11.22 21.10
C GLN A 177 11.48 -11.08 19.69
N GLN A 178 12.14 -11.76 18.74
CA GLN A 178 12.30 -11.53 17.29
C GLN A 178 11.50 -12.50 16.39
N ARG A 179 11.20 -12.09 15.16
CA ARG A 179 11.39 -12.88 13.90
C ARG A 179 11.18 -11.92 12.71
N GLY A 180 12.03 -11.84 11.68
CA GLY A 180 12.98 -12.83 11.18
C GLY A 180 12.39 -13.64 10.02
N LEU A 181 11.96 -12.94 8.97
CA LEU A 181 12.31 -13.14 7.55
C LEU A 181 11.85 -11.90 6.77
#